data_AF-A0A972Q5I6-F1
#
_entry.id   AF-A0A972Q5I6-F1
#
_cell.length_a   1.000
_cell.length_b   1.000
_cell.length_c   1.000
_cell.angle_alpha   90.00
_cell.angle_beta   90.00
_cell.angle_gamma   90.00
#
_symmetry.space_group_name_H-M   'P 1'
#
loop_
_entity.id
_entity.type
_entity.pdbx_description
1 polymer ?
#
loop_
_entity_poly.entity_id
_entity_poly.type
_entity_poly.pdbx_seq_one_letter_code
_entity_poly.pdbx_strand_id
1 'polypeptide(L)'
;MRRQRMLTVGVFLGFGVFYLGVALGVGWVLSQLDIRTAKLFQFDIGQEDPILHYAKQINIAARLVYWQAGWNIFAEYPWLGVGLGNAGFYLPERLSNYAMGLMEVRRLLYRSDVLLNIKCLWVRILAETGIVGFSFFLSWFFNLWQMGRSIEKNSMKDLSTVGLACLFACIALIVEGFSVDTFALPYIWILFGLATAVSILIYNGTRSID
;
A
#
# COMPACT_ATOMS: atom_id res chain seq x y z
N MET A 1 25.01 18.21 -19.42
CA MET A 1 24.44 17.38 -18.33
C MET A 1 23.73 18.18 -17.22
N ARG A 2 24.34 19.21 -16.59
CA ARG A 2 23.71 19.97 -15.46
C ARG A 2 22.41 20.73 -15.84
N ARG A 3 22.37 21.36 -17.03
CA ARG A 3 21.19 22.10 -17.54
C ARG A 3 20.00 21.19 -17.89
N GLN A 4 20.25 20.00 -18.44
CA GLN A 4 19.19 19.02 -18.72
C GLN A 4 18.61 18.46 -17.42
N ARG A 5 19.45 18.13 -16.41
CA ARG A 5 18.95 17.73 -15.07
C ARG A 5 18.09 18.80 -14.42
N MET A 6 18.48 20.08 -14.50
CA MET A 6 17.69 21.19 -13.94
C MET A 6 16.34 21.36 -14.65
N LEU A 7 16.31 21.23 -15.99
CA LEU A 7 15.05 21.28 -16.75
C LEU A 7 14.12 20.12 -16.39
N THR A 8 14.65 18.89 -16.30
CA THR A 8 13.87 17.72 -15.91
C THR A 8 13.29 17.88 -14.51
N VAL A 9 14.10 18.32 -13.53
CA VAL A 9 13.64 18.59 -12.16
C VAL A 9 12.58 19.69 -12.13
N GLY A 10 12.77 20.77 -12.91
CA GLY A 10 11.79 21.85 -13.02
C GLY A 10 10.45 21.40 -13.60
N VAL A 11 10.46 20.52 -14.60
CA VAL A 11 9.24 19.94 -15.18
C VAL A 11 8.53 19.04 -14.18
N PHE A 12 9.25 18.18 -13.46
CA PHE A 12 8.65 17.34 -12.41
C PHE A 12 8.05 18.16 -11.26
N LEU A 13 8.74 19.23 -10.82
CA LEU A 13 8.21 20.15 -9.82
C LEU A 13 6.97 20.89 -10.34
N GLY A 14 6.98 21.32 -11.60
CA GLY A 14 5.83 21.96 -12.25
C GLY A 14 4.60 21.05 -12.27
N PHE A 15 4.76 19.79 -12.68
CA PHE A 15 3.68 18.80 -12.61
C PHE A 15 3.22 18.54 -11.18
N GLY A 16 4.15 18.41 -10.22
CA GLY A 16 3.82 18.21 -8.82
C GLY A 16 2.94 19.34 -8.25
N VAL A 17 3.31 20.59 -8.50
CA VAL A 17 2.53 21.77 -8.09
C VAL A 17 1.18 21.83 -8.80
N PHE A 18 1.13 21.51 -10.10
CA PHE A 18 -0.11 21.47 -10.86
C PHE A 18 -1.08 20.42 -10.29
N TYR A 19 -0.62 19.19 -10.06
CA TYR A 19 -1.45 18.13 -9.48
C TYR A 19 -1.93 18.47 -8.06
N LEU A 20 -1.08 19.08 -7.22
CA LEU A 20 -1.46 19.60 -5.91
C LEU A 20 -2.55 20.67 -6.01
N GLY A 21 -2.39 21.62 -6.94
CA GLY A 21 -3.38 22.67 -7.20
C GLY A 21 -4.72 22.11 -7.65
N VAL A 22 -4.72 21.13 -8.56
CA VAL A 22 -5.93 20.42 -9.00
C VAL A 22 -6.58 19.67 -7.84
N ALA A 23 -5.80 18.94 -7.03
CA ALA A 23 -6.32 18.20 -5.89
C ALA A 23 -6.99 19.12 -4.84
N LEU A 24 -6.34 20.26 -4.53
CA LEU A 24 -6.88 21.26 -3.61
C LEU A 24 -8.13 21.95 -4.19
N GLY A 25 -8.11 22.29 -5.48
CA GLY A 25 -9.24 22.91 -6.16
C GLY A 25 -10.47 21.98 -6.20
N VAL A 26 -10.26 20.70 -6.52
CA VAL A 26 -11.32 19.69 -6.45
C VAL A 26 -11.83 19.53 -5.02
N GLY A 27 -10.94 19.48 -4.03
CA GLY A 27 -11.33 19.40 -2.61
C GLY A 27 -12.20 20.58 -2.16
N TRP A 28 -11.87 21.80 -2.60
CA TRP A 28 -12.63 23.01 -2.30
C TRP A 28 -14.00 23.06 -3.00
N VAL A 29 -14.08 22.66 -4.27
CA VAL A 29 -15.36 22.56 -5.00
C VAL A 29 -16.26 21.50 -4.35
N LEU A 30 -15.70 20.35 -4.00
CA LEU A 30 -16.45 19.29 -3.32
C LEU A 30 -16.91 19.73 -1.92
N SER A 31 -16.16 20.56 -1.20
CA SER A 31 -16.59 21.07 0.11
C SER A 31 -17.78 22.04 0.05
N GLN A 32 -18.03 22.67 -1.10
CA GLN A 32 -19.18 23.55 -1.32
C GLN A 32 -20.46 22.78 -1.71
N LEU A 33 -20.30 21.61 -2.33
CA LEU A 33 -21.41 20.87 -2.94
C LEU A 33 -22.02 19.78 -2.05
N ASP A 34 -21.29 19.27 -1.05
CA ASP A 34 -21.75 18.17 -0.20
C ASP A 34 -21.57 18.49 1.30
N ILE A 35 -22.62 18.25 2.10
CA ILE A 35 -22.66 18.54 3.55
C ILE A 35 -21.61 17.70 4.30
N ARG A 36 -21.20 16.56 3.74
CA ARG A 36 -20.18 15.66 4.33
C ARG A 36 -18.75 16.16 4.18
N THR A 37 -18.45 16.84 3.07
CA THR A 37 -17.13 17.40 2.75
C THR A 37 -16.97 18.83 3.26
N ALA A 38 -18.06 19.50 3.66
CA ALA A 38 -18.04 20.85 4.23
C ALA A 38 -17.14 21.02 5.47
N LYS A 39 -16.86 19.93 6.20
CA LYS A 39 -16.00 19.94 7.39
C LYS A 39 -14.54 19.50 7.14
N LEU A 40 -14.15 19.15 5.91
CA LEU A 40 -12.79 18.71 5.55
C LEU A 40 -11.69 19.71 5.98
N PHE A 41 -12.01 21.00 6.08
CA PHE A 41 -11.06 22.06 6.44
C PHE A 41 -11.23 22.58 7.88
N GLN A 42 -12.12 21.99 8.68
CA GLN A 42 -12.33 22.36 10.08
C GLN A 42 -11.65 21.33 11.00
N PHE A 43 -10.42 21.64 11.42
CA PHE A 43 -9.69 20.84 12.39
C PHE A 43 -10.15 21.18 13.81
N ASP A 44 -10.86 20.25 14.44
CA ASP A 44 -11.29 20.38 15.84
C ASP A 44 -10.42 19.45 16.72
N ILE A 45 -9.55 20.06 17.53
CA ILE A 45 -8.47 19.36 18.27
C ILE A 45 -8.93 18.98 19.70
N GLY A 46 -10.20 19.23 20.07
CA GLY A 46 -10.70 19.12 21.45
C GLY A 46 -11.33 17.79 21.89
N GLN A 47 -11.25 16.70 21.11
CA GLN A 47 -11.91 15.41 21.44
C GLN A 47 -10.94 14.29 21.77
N GLU A 48 -11.41 13.29 22.54
CA GLU A 48 -10.61 12.17 23.08
C GLU A 48 -9.92 11.30 22.00
N ASP A 49 -10.41 11.31 20.75
CA ASP A 49 -9.75 10.66 19.59
C ASP A 49 -9.88 11.51 18.30
N PRO A 50 -9.06 12.56 18.12
CA PRO A 50 -9.17 13.51 17.00
C PRO A 50 -9.00 12.84 15.63
N ILE A 51 -8.13 11.82 15.57
CA ILE A 51 -7.79 11.08 14.34
C ILE A 51 -8.99 10.25 13.85
N LEU A 52 -9.69 9.55 14.74
CA LEU A 52 -10.86 8.75 14.36
C LEU A 52 -12.05 9.63 13.97
N HIS A 53 -12.26 10.76 14.64
CA HIS A 53 -13.34 11.70 14.30
C HIS A 53 -13.11 12.35 12.93
N TYR A 54 -11.87 12.79 12.64
CA TYR A 54 -11.51 13.30 11.31
C TYR A 54 -11.61 12.21 10.23
N ALA A 55 -11.16 10.99 10.51
CA ALA A 55 -11.26 9.87 9.58
C ALA A 55 -12.72 9.48 9.24
N LYS A 56 -13.67 9.70 10.17
CA LYS A 56 -15.11 9.47 9.95
C LYS A 56 -15.70 10.45 8.92
N GLN A 57 -15.15 11.66 8.84
CA GLN A 57 -15.57 12.67 7.88
C GLN A 57 -15.04 12.39 6.45
N ILE A 58 -13.99 11.58 6.31
CA ILE A 58 -13.29 11.34 5.02
C ILE A 58 -13.45 9.89 4.52
N ASN A 59 -14.38 9.08 5.07
CA ASN A 59 -14.51 7.64 4.73
C ASN A 59 -13.24 6.79 5.00
N ILE A 60 -12.26 7.31 5.74
CA ILE A 60 -11.01 6.59 6.10
C ILE A 60 -11.20 5.81 7.41
N ALA A 61 -12.15 6.22 8.27
CA ALA A 61 -12.38 5.59 9.57
C ALA A 61 -12.69 4.10 9.46
N ALA A 62 -13.47 3.68 8.45
CA ALA A 62 -13.74 2.26 8.24
C ALA A 62 -12.43 1.48 8.05
N ARG A 63 -11.49 1.98 7.22
CA ARG A 63 -10.20 1.34 6.99
C ARG A 63 -9.34 1.27 8.25
N LEU A 64 -9.21 2.37 8.99
CA LEU A 64 -8.42 2.40 10.23
C LEU A 64 -8.92 1.39 11.26
N VAL A 65 -10.24 1.23 11.35
CA VAL A 65 -10.85 0.24 12.25
C VAL A 65 -10.54 -1.19 11.82
N TYR A 66 -10.54 -1.49 10.51
CA TYR A 66 -10.08 -2.80 10.00
C TYR A 66 -8.58 -3.02 10.23
N TRP A 67 -7.75 -1.99 10.07
CA TRP A 67 -6.31 -2.08 10.35
C TRP A 67 -6.05 -2.35 11.82
N GLN A 68 -6.75 -1.65 12.71
CA GLN A 68 -6.66 -1.85 14.15
C GLN A 68 -7.08 -3.26 14.54
N ALA A 69 -8.18 -3.77 13.98
CA ALA A 69 -8.62 -5.14 14.22
C ALA A 69 -7.58 -6.16 13.73
N GLY A 70 -6.97 -5.94 12.55
CA GLY A 70 -5.86 -6.75 12.04
C GLY A 70 -4.63 -6.72 12.96
N TRP A 71 -4.28 -5.56 13.50
CA TRP A 71 -3.21 -5.42 14.48
C TRP A 71 -3.50 -6.19 15.77
N ASN A 72 -4.75 -6.17 16.24
CA ASN A 72 -5.17 -6.93 17.41
C ASN A 72 -5.08 -8.45 17.17
N ILE A 73 -5.37 -8.93 15.96
CA ILE A 73 -5.17 -10.33 15.58
C ILE A 73 -3.68 -10.69 15.66
N PHE A 74 -2.81 -9.86 15.10
CA PHE A 74 -1.36 -10.05 15.18
C PHE A 74 -0.87 -10.05 16.65
N ALA A 75 -1.36 -9.15 17.49
CA ALA A 75 -0.97 -9.07 18.89
C ALA A 75 -1.27 -10.35 19.67
N GLU A 76 -2.33 -11.09 19.30
CA GLU A 76 -2.68 -12.37 19.91
C GLU A 76 -1.92 -13.56 19.31
N TYR A 77 -1.64 -13.51 18.01
CA TYR A 77 -0.92 -14.57 17.28
C TYR A 77 0.38 -14.05 16.65
N PRO A 78 1.35 -13.56 17.45
CA PRO A 78 2.49 -12.78 16.92
C PRO A 78 3.50 -13.62 16.13
N TRP A 79 3.61 -14.92 16.39
CA TRP A 79 4.66 -15.76 15.83
C TRP A 79 4.35 -16.27 14.44
N LEU A 80 3.24 -17.01 14.32
CA LEU A 80 2.82 -17.68 13.08
C LEU A 80 1.53 -17.12 12.49
N GLY A 81 0.87 -16.18 13.17
CA GLY A 81 -0.43 -15.66 12.76
C GLY A 81 -1.55 -16.69 12.87
N VAL A 82 -2.70 -16.35 12.27
CA VAL A 82 -3.90 -17.21 12.25
C VAL A 82 -4.00 -18.13 11.03
N GLY A 83 -3.00 -18.10 10.15
CA GLY A 83 -2.99 -18.80 8.86
C GLY A 83 -3.46 -17.94 7.69
N LEU A 84 -2.96 -18.27 6.49
CA LEU A 84 -3.26 -17.55 5.26
C LEU A 84 -4.75 -17.58 4.93
N GLY A 85 -5.32 -16.41 4.66
CA GLY A 85 -6.75 -16.22 4.38
C GLY A 85 -7.67 -16.32 5.60
N ASN A 86 -7.16 -16.64 6.79
CA ASN A 86 -8.02 -16.82 7.97
C ASN A 86 -8.34 -15.51 8.70
N ALA A 87 -7.59 -14.43 8.48
CA ALA A 87 -7.80 -13.17 9.20
C ALA A 87 -9.23 -12.62 9.06
N GLY A 88 -9.90 -12.90 7.94
CA GLY A 88 -11.29 -12.53 7.71
C GLY A 88 -12.30 -13.12 8.69
N PHE A 89 -12.03 -14.33 9.22
CA PHE A 89 -12.90 -14.99 10.20
C PHE A 89 -12.72 -14.43 11.61
N TYR A 90 -11.52 -13.95 11.95
CA TYR A 90 -11.22 -13.35 13.25
C TYR A 90 -11.61 -11.88 13.32
N LEU A 91 -11.73 -11.20 12.16
CA LEU A 91 -12.04 -9.78 12.09
C LEU A 91 -13.32 -9.37 12.85
N PRO A 92 -14.49 -10.03 12.70
CA PRO A 92 -15.73 -9.65 13.38
C PRO A 92 -15.60 -9.51 14.89
N GLU A 93 -14.82 -10.40 15.53
CA GLU A 93 -14.63 -10.44 16.98
C GLU A 93 -13.65 -9.37 17.49
N ARG A 94 -12.83 -8.80 16.60
CA ARG A 94 -11.76 -7.84 16.94
C ARG A 94 -12.05 -6.40 16.50
N LEU A 95 -13.22 -6.16 15.91
CA LEU A 95 -13.69 -4.83 15.61
C LEU A 95 -14.07 -4.10 16.89
N SER A 96 -13.69 -2.83 16.99
CA SER A 96 -14.02 -2.00 18.16
C SER A 96 -15.51 -1.68 18.22
N ASN A 97 -16.02 -1.31 19.40
CA ASN A 97 -17.41 -0.84 19.54
C ASN A 97 -17.71 0.37 18.64
N TYR A 98 -16.70 1.21 18.38
CA TYR A 98 -16.80 2.30 17.43
C TYR A 98 -17.09 1.83 15.99
N ALA A 99 -16.55 0.67 15.59
CA ALA A 99 -16.79 0.04 14.29
C ALA A 99 -18.28 -0.16 14.02
N MET A 100 -19.03 -0.55 15.05
CA MET A 100 -20.47 -0.79 14.97
C MET A 100 -21.26 0.51 14.75
N GLY A 101 -20.69 1.67 15.08
CA GLY A 101 -21.26 2.98 14.75
C GLY A 101 -21.14 3.35 13.27
N LEU A 102 -20.33 2.62 12.49
CA LEU A 102 -20.11 2.88 11.07
C LEU A 102 -21.08 2.06 10.21
N MET A 103 -21.92 2.76 9.43
CA MET A 103 -22.90 2.12 8.54
C MET A 103 -22.26 1.18 7.51
N GLU A 104 -21.06 1.49 7.03
CA GLU A 104 -20.31 0.63 6.08
C GLU A 104 -19.94 -0.71 6.73
N VAL A 105 -19.39 -0.67 7.94
CA VAL A 105 -18.96 -1.87 8.68
C VAL A 105 -20.16 -2.75 9.00
N ARG A 106 -21.26 -2.17 9.51
CA ARG A 106 -22.52 -2.91 9.76
C ARG A 106 -23.12 -3.53 8.52
N ARG A 107 -23.07 -2.82 7.37
CA ARG A 107 -23.57 -3.36 6.11
C ARG A 107 -22.75 -4.57 5.67
N LEU A 108 -21.42 -4.50 5.78
CA LEU A 108 -20.54 -5.60 5.42
C LEU A 108 -20.71 -6.81 6.36
N LEU A 109 -20.81 -6.58 7.67
CA LEU A 109 -20.99 -7.64 8.66
C LEU A 109 -22.33 -8.38 8.56
N TYR A 110 -23.44 -7.66 8.37
CA TYR A 110 -24.79 -8.24 8.52
C TYR A 110 -25.60 -8.33 7.24
N ARG A 111 -25.14 -7.70 6.14
CA ARG A 111 -25.90 -7.63 4.89
C ARG A 111 -25.07 -7.98 3.66
N SER A 112 -23.87 -8.51 3.84
CA SER A 112 -23.05 -9.02 2.75
C SER A 112 -22.52 -10.39 3.08
N ASP A 113 -22.45 -11.26 2.08
CA ASP A 113 -21.83 -12.59 2.20
C ASP A 113 -20.31 -12.53 1.95
N VAL A 114 -19.74 -11.33 1.91
CA VAL A 114 -18.31 -11.10 1.63
C VAL A 114 -17.53 -11.21 2.92
N LEU A 115 -16.52 -12.10 2.92
CA LEU A 115 -15.59 -12.22 4.04
C LEU A 115 -14.86 -10.89 4.25
N LEU A 116 -14.83 -10.43 5.51
CA LEU A 116 -14.15 -9.19 5.85
C LEU A 116 -12.66 -9.29 5.58
N ASN A 117 -12.07 -8.15 5.25
CA ASN A 117 -10.65 -8.05 4.94
C ASN A 117 -10.03 -6.89 5.74
N ILE A 118 -8.71 -6.95 5.96
CA ILE A 118 -8.01 -5.98 6.80
C ILE A 118 -7.85 -4.65 6.05
N LYS A 119 -7.96 -4.64 4.71
CA LYS A 119 -7.79 -3.44 3.85
C LYS A 119 -6.39 -2.80 3.95
N CYS A 120 -5.39 -3.56 4.40
CA CYS A 120 -3.97 -3.25 4.35
C CYS A 120 -3.16 -4.55 4.23
N LEU A 121 -2.39 -4.69 3.15
CA LEU A 121 -1.56 -5.85 2.85
C LEU A 121 -0.57 -6.15 3.98
N TRP A 122 0.06 -5.11 4.53
CA TRP A 122 1.09 -5.25 5.54
C TRP A 122 0.56 -5.86 6.83
N VAL A 123 -0.56 -5.30 7.32
CA VAL A 123 -1.22 -5.78 8.52
C VAL A 123 -1.82 -7.17 8.27
N ARG A 124 -2.31 -7.45 7.06
CA ARG A 124 -2.78 -8.79 6.70
C ARG A 124 -1.67 -9.84 6.79
N ILE A 125 -0.50 -9.59 6.19
CA ILE A 125 0.62 -10.55 6.25
C ILE A 125 1.05 -10.77 7.70
N LEU A 126 1.11 -9.71 8.52
CA LEU A 126 1.40 -9.82 9.95
C LEU A 126 0.34 -10.66 10.69
N ALA A 127 -0.94 -10.39 10.48
CA ALA A 127 -2.03 -11.11 11.15
C ALA A 127 -2.11 -12.59 10.72
N GLU A 128 -1.91 -12.89 9.43
CA GLU A 128 -2.07 -14.22 8.87
C GLU A 128 -0.84 -15.11 9.04
N THR A 129 0.37 -14.53 9.05
CA THR A 129 1.63 -15.29 9.05
C THR A 129 2.57 -14.97 10.22
N GLY A 130 2.20 -14.01 11.05
CA GLY A 130 3.01 -13.54 12.16
C GLY A 130 4.32 -12.88 11.72
N ILE A 131 5.21 -12.67 12.68
CA ILE A 131 6.52 -12.07 12.45
C ILE A 131 7.41 -12.95 11.58
N VAL A 132 7.24 -14.28 11.64
CA VAL A 132 8.04 -15.23 10.86
C VAL A 132 7.73 -15.06 9.37
N GLY A 133 6.48 -15.18 8.96
CA GLY A 133 6.10 -15.02 7.56
C GLY A 133 6.32 -13.60 7.04
N PHE A 134 6.06 -12.59 7.87
CA PHE A 134 6.36 -11.20 7.53
C PHE A 134 7.86 -10.97 7.27
N SER A 135 8.75 -11.62 8.04
CA SER A 135 10.21 -11.54 7.84
C SER A 135 10.64 -12.19 6.52
N PHE A 136 10.06 -13.34 6.16
CA PHE A 136 10.30 -13.96 4.85
C PHE A 136 9.82 -13.05 3.71
N PHE A 137 8.64 -12.47 3.84
CA PHE A 137 8.09 -11.53 2.86
C PHE A 137 8.99 -10.31 2.69
N LEU A 138 9.45 -9.70 3.79
CA LEU A 138 10.32 -8.53 3.75
C LEU A 138 11.70 -8.87 3.17
N SER A 139 12.22 -10.07 3.45
CA SER A 139 13.47 -10.55 2.88
C SER A 139 13.35 -10.77 1.37
N TRP A 140 12.26 -11.39 0.91
CA TRP A 140 11.96 -11.54 -0.52
C TRP A 140 11.85 -10.17 -1.21
N PHE A 141 11.10 -9.25 -0.60
CA PHE A 141 10.92 -7.89 -1.12
C PHE A 141 12.25 -7.11 -1.18
N PHE A 142 13.10 -7.24 -0.16
CA PHE A 142 14.43 -6.63 -0.16
C PHE A 142 15.32 -7.20 -1.27
N ASN A 143 15.29 -8.51 -1.51
CA ASN A 143 16.03 -9.12 -2.62
C ASN A 143 15.57 -8.58 -3.98
N LEU A 144 14.25 -8.42 -4.19
CA LEU A 144 13.73 -7.80 -5.41
C LEU A 144 14.22 -6.36 -5.60
N TRP A 145 14.25 -5.57 -4.53
CA TRP A 145 14.78 -4.21 -4.56
C TRP A 145 16.26 -4.18 -4.96
N GLN A 146 17.08 -5.01 -4.32
CA GLN A 146 18.52 -5.10 -4.60
C GLN A 146 18.78 -5.57 -6.03
N MET A 147 18.00 -6.54 -6.51
CA MET A 147 18.04 -7.01 -7.89
C MET A 147 17.69 -5.90 -8.87
N GLY A 148 16.58 -5.18 -8.65
CA GLY A 148 16.18 -4.05 -9.48
C GLY A 148 17.26 -2.96 -9.54
N ARG A 149 17.91 -2.65 -8.41
CA ARG A 149 19.06 -1.73 -8.34
C ARG A 149 20.28 -2.22 -9.10
N SER A 150 20.53 -3.52 -9.11
CA SER A 150 21.66 -4.09 -9.84
C SER A 150 21.43 -4.03 -11.34
N ILE A 151 20.24 -4.41 -11.80
CA ILE A 151 19.83 -4.36 -13.21
C ILE A 151 19.81 -2.92 -13.73
N GLU A 152 19.29 -1.96 -12.94
CA GLU A 152 19.20 -0.54 -13.33
C GLU A 152 20.56 0.08 -13.66
N LYS A 153 21.63 -0.36 -12.98
CA LYS A 153 23.00 0.11 -13.21
C LYS A 153 23.67 -0.47 -14.46
N ASN A 154 23.00 -1.35 -15.19
CA ASN A 154 23.55 -1.95 -16.40
C ASN A 154 23.78 -0.90 -17.50
N SER A 155 24.84 -1.06 -18.30
CA SER A 155 25.16 -0.15 -19.40
C SER A 155 24.16 -0.22 -20.56
N MET A 156 23.47 -1.36 -20.71
CA MET A 156 22.43 -1.53 -21.73
C MET A 156 21.12 -0.90 -21.27
N LYS A 157 20.64 0.09 -22.02
CA LYS A 157 19.44 0.90 -21.67
C LYS A 157 18.17 0.06 -21.52
N ASP A 158 18.01 -0.97 -22.34
CA ASP A 158 16.83 -1.84 -22.28
C ASP A 158 16.78 -2.61 -20.95
N LEU A 159 17.92 -3.16 -20.52
CA LEU A 159 18.02 -3.83 -19.21
C LEU A 159 17.84 -2.82 -18.07
N SER A 160 18.49 -1.66 -18.16
CA SER A 160 18.35 -0.60 -17.16
C SER A 160 16.88 -0.20 -16.95
N THR A 161 16.11 -0.13 -18.04
CA THR A 161 14.65 0.16 -18.01
C THR A 161 13.87 -0.92 -17.28
N VAL A 162 14.19 -2.21 -17.47
CA VAL A 162 13.58 -3.31 -16.70
C VAL A 162 13.90 -3.20 -15.21
N GLY A 163 15.14 -2.87 -14.86
CA GLY A 163 15.54 -2.63 -13.46
C GLY A 163 14.74 -1.48 -12.82
N LEU A 164 14.58 -0.39 -13.55
CA LEU A 164 13.78 0.76 -13.11
C LEU A 164 12.28 0.42 -12.97
N ALA A 165 11.72 -0.35 -13.91
CA ALA A 165 10.36 -0.85 -13.81
C ALA A 165 10.14 -1.74 -12.57
N CYS A 166 11.11 -2.61 -12.24
CA CYS A 166 11.10 -3.40 -11.01
C CYS A 166 11.08 -2.50 -9.76
N LEU A 167 11.90 -1.46 -9.72
CA LEU A 167 11.95 -0.53 -8.60
C LEU A 167 10.63 0.24 -8.44
N PHE A 168 10.02 0.68 -9.54
CA PHE A 168 8.69 1.27 -9.49
C PHE A 168 7.62 0.29 -9.04
N ALA A 169 7.69 -0.98 -9.44
CA ALA A 169 6.80 -2.02 -8.94
C ALA A 169 6.96 -2.22 -7.42
N CYS A 170 8.19 -2.18 -6.90
CA CYS A 170 8.42 -2.22 -5.45
C CYS A 170 7.79 -1.02 -4.73
N ILE A 171 7.97 0.20 -5.25
CA ILE A 171 7.38 1.42 -4.67
C ILE A 171 5.85 1.36 -4.75
N ALA A 172 5.30 0.92 -5.89
CA ALA A 172 3.87 0.75 -6.08
C ALA A 172 3.31 -0.25 -5.06
N LEU A 173 3.94 -1.42 -4.90
CA LEU A 173 3.53 -2.39 -3.89
C LEU A 173 3.57 -1.82 -2.48
N ILE A 174 4.54 -0.93 -2.18
CA ILE A 174 4.60 -0.31 -0.85
C ILE A 174 3.40 0.59 -0.60
N VAL A 175 3.15 1.50 -1.54
CA VAL A 175 2.10 2.51 -1.43
C VAL A 175 0.72 1.86 -1.52
N GLU A 176 0.51 0.99 -2.49
CA GLU A 176 -0.74 0.26 -2.67
C GLU A 176 -1.00 -0.72 -1.53
N GLY A 177 0.04 -1.30 -0.93
CA GLY A 177 -0.09 -2.21 0.20
C GLY A 177 -0.75 -1.59 1.43
N PHE A 178 -0.75 -0.27 1.56
CA PHE A 178 -1.55 0.41 2.59
C PHE A 178 -3.04 0.48 2.22
N SER A 179 -3.39 0.56 0.94
CA SER A 179 -4.78 0.75 0.51
C SER A 179 -5.49 -0.56 0.15
N VAL A 180 -4.74 -1.54 -0.35
CA VAL A 180 -5.21 -2.78 -0.94
C VAL A 180 -4.55 -3.94 -0.20
N ASP A 181 -5.32 -4.97 0.12
CA ASP A 181 -4.84 -6.19 0.77
C ASP A 181 -5.01 -7.39 -0.16
N THR A 182 -4.46 -7.34 -1.38
CA THR A 182 -4.50 -8.48 -2.30
C THR A 182 -3.19 -8.69 -3.03
N PHE A 183 -2.89 -9.95 -3.28
CA PHE A 183 -1.83 -10.37 -4.19
C PHE A 183 -2.36 -10.67 -5.59
N ALA A 184 -3.67 -10.52 -5.82
CA ALA A 184 -4.31 -10.89 -7.08
C ALA A 184 -4.01 -9.93 -8.24
N LEU A 185 -3.35 -8.79 -7.98
CA LEU A 185 -3.01 -7.83 -9.03
C LEU A 185 -1.87 -8.40 -9.90
N PRO A 186 -2.10 -8.68 -11.19
CA PRO A 186 -1.14 -9.44 -12.00
C PRO A 186 0.11 -8.63 -12.36
N TYR A 187 0.02 -7.31 -12.39
CA TYR A 187 1.09 -6.46 -12.90
C TYR A 187 2.38 -6.56 -12.08
N ILE A 188 2.31 -6.66 -10.74
CA ILE A 188 3.51 -6.81 -9.89
C ILE A 188 4.25 -8.11 -10.21
N TRP A 189 3.51 -9.20 -10.40
CA TRP A 189 4.08 -10.52 -10.64
C TRP A 189 4.76 -10.58 -12.00
N ILE A 190 4.15 -9.96 -13.01
CA ILE A 190 4.74 -9.86 -14.35
C ILE A 190 6.04 -9.04 -14.30
N LEU A 191 6.03 -7.89 -13.63
CA LEU A 191 7.21 -7.02 -13.54
C LEU A 191 8.36 -7.67 -12.74
N PHE A 192 8.06 -8.29 -11.60
CA PHE A 192 9.07 -9.02 -10.81
C PHE A 192 9.58 -10.26 -11.54
N GLY A 193 8.70 -10.99 -12.25
CA GLY A 193 9.09 -12.14 -13.06
C GLY A 193 10.05 -11.74 -14.19
N LEU A 194 9.74 -10.66 -14.92
CA LEU A 194 10.61 -10.12 -15.97
C LEU A 194 11.97 -9.70 -15.41
N ALA A 195 11.98 -8.97 -14.30
CA ALA A 195 13.22 -8.53 -13.65
C ALA A 195 14.07 -9.72 -13.18
N THR A 196 13.44 -10.77 -12.64
CA THR A 196 14.12 -11.99 -12.23
C THR A 196 14.74 -12.72 -13.43
N ALA A 197 14.00 -12.84 -14.54
CA ALA A 197 14.51 -13.44 -15.77
C ALA A 197 15.72 -12.67 -16.32
N VAL A 198 15.65 -11.33 -16.35
CA VAL A 198 16.78 -10.49 -16.76
C VAL A 198 17.99 -10.67 -15.83
N SER A 199 17.78 -10.73 -14.51
CA SER A 199 18.86 -10.97 -13.56
C SER A 199 19.59 -12.29 -13.84
N ILE A 200 18.85 -13.35 -14.15
CA ILE A 200 19.41 -14.66 -14.49
C ILE A 200 20.20 -14.61 -15.80
N LEU A 201 19.68 -13.92 -16.82
CA LEU A 201 20.37 -13.75 -18.11
C LEU A 201 21.69 -13.00 -17.96
N ILE A 202 21.72 -11.92 -17.16
CA ILE A 202 22.94 -11.17 -16.87
C ILE A 202 23.96 -12.08 -16.17
N TYR A 203 23.53 -12.82 -15.14
CA TYR A 203 24.40 -13.72 -14.38
C TYR A 203 25.00 -14.84 -15.24
N ASN A 204 24.19 -15.46 -16.10
CA ASN A 204 24.66 -16.51 -17.01
C ASN A 204 25.59 -15.95 -18.10
N GLY A 205 25.31 -14.75 -18.61
CA GLY A 205 26.17 -14.06 -19.56
C GLY A 205 27.57 -13.80 -19.01
N THR A 206 27.68 -13.33 -17.76
CA THR A 206 28.98 -13.13 -17.10
C THR A 206 29.77 -14.42 -16.95
N ARG A 207 29.11 -15.54 -16.65
CA ARG A 207 29.77 -16.85 -16.43
C ARG A 207 30.26 -17.53 -17.72
N SER A 208 29.77 -17.11 -18.88
CA SER A 208 30.21 -17.66 -20.18
C SER A 208 31.51 -17.04 -20.70
N ILE A 209 31.98 -15.97 -20.06
CA ILE A 209 33.19 -15.21 -20.45
C ILE A 209 34.39 -15.59 -19.57
N ASP A 210 34.14 -16.27 -18.44
CA ASP A 210 35.13 -16.85 -17.53
C ASP A 210 35.40 -18.33 -17.86
#